data_AF-A0A7C5WMA3-F1
#
_entry.id   AF-A0A7C5WMA3-F1
#
_cell.length_a   1.000
_cell.length_b   1.000
_cell.length_c   1.000
_cell.angle_alpha   90.00
_cell.angle_beta   90.00
_cell.angle_gamma   90.00
#
_symmetry.space_group_name_H-M   'P 1'
#
loop_
_entity.id
_entity.type
_entity.pdbx_description
1 polymer ?
#
loop_
_entity_poly.entity_id
_entity_poly.type
_entity_poly.pdbx_seq_one_letter_code
_entity_poly.pdbx_strand_id
1 'polypeptide(L)' 'MARMSGSRHLKALAAPEFWPILRKEYKWVVKPSPGPHPLERCLPLLVLIRDVFKHAETG' A
#
# COMPACT_ATOMS: atom_id res chain seq x y z
N MET A 1 -3.56 -17.42 -21.04
CA MET A 1 -2.23 -17.53 -20.38
C MET A 1 -2.24 -16.69 -19.12
N ALA A 2 -1.87 -17.26 -17.97
CA ALA A 2 -1.70 -16.51 -16.73
C ALA A 2 -0.45 -15.62 -16.83
N ARG A 3 -0.46 -14.44 -16.21
CA ARG A 3 0.73 -13.59 -16.11
C ARG A 3 1.74 -14.27 -15.19
N MET A 4 2.94 -14.54 -15.70
CA MET A 4 4.01 -15.22 -14.95
C MET A 4 4.78 -14.29 -13.99
N SER A 5 4.69 -12.98 -14.18
CA SER A 5 5.37 -11.99 -13.33
C SER A 5 4.43 -11.38 -12.28
N GLY A 6 4.98 -11.08 -11.11
CA GLY A 6 4.26 -10.40 -10.04
C GLY A 6 3.76 -9.02 -10.46
N SER A 7 2.58 -8.62 -9.98
CA SER A 7 2.04 -7.27 -10.23
C SER A 7 2.97 -6.21 -9.64
N ARG A 8 3.21 -5.11 -10.35
CA ARG A 8 3.93 -3.93 -9.82
C ARG A 8 3.02 -2.94 -9.09
N HIS A 9 1.70 -3.09 -9.23
CA HIS A 9 0.70 -2.16 -8.72
C HIS A 9 -0.21 -2.84 -7.71
N LEU A 10 -0.71 -2.06 -6.75
CA LEU A 10 -1.68 -2.50 -5.74
C LEU A 10 -2.88 -1.52 -5.76
N LYS A 11 -4.09 -2.05 -6.02
CA LYS A 11 -5.32 -1.25 -5.92
C LYS A 11 -5.60 -0.95 -4.44
N ALA A 12 -6.07 0.25 -4.13
CA ALA A 12 -6.40 0.62 -2.74
C ALA A 12 -7.47 -0.30 -2.13
N LEU A 13 -8.46 -0.71 -2.93
CA LEU A 13 -9.49 -1.68 -2.53
C LEU A 13 -8.94 -3.08 -2.21
N ALA A 14 -7.74 -3.43 -2.69
CA ALA A 14 -7.08 -4.71 -2.44
C ALA A 14 -5.96 -4.61 -1.39
N ALA A 15 -5.78 -3.43 -0.78
CA ALA A 15 -4.84 -3.27 0.32
C ALA A 15 -5.30 -4.06 1.57
N PRO A 16 -4.40 -4.42 2.49
CA PRO A 16 -4.79 -4.98 3.79
C PRO A 16 -5.76 -4.05 4.55
N GLU A 17 -6.67 -4.62 5.33
CA GLU A 17 -7.72 -3.86 6.03
C GLU A 17 -7.18 -2.97 7.13
N PHE A 18 -6.08 -3.37 7.79
CA PHE A 18 -5.46 -2.62 8.88
C PHE A 18 -4.68 -1.38 8.41
N TRP A 19 -4.48 -1.18 7.10
CA TRP A 19 -3.81 0.01 6.61
C TRP A 19 -4.70 1.24 6.83
N PRO A 20 -4.20 2.31 7.46
CA PRO A 20 -4.96 3.53 7.70
C PRO A 20 -5.06 4.38 6.42
N ILE A 21 -5.74 3.86 5.39
CA ILE A 21 -5.88 4.51 4.08
C ILE A 21 -7.35 4.69 3.68
N LEU A 22 -7.62 5.74 2.92
CA LEU A 22 -8.94 5.98 2.32
C LEU A 22 -9.12 5.17 1.03
N ARG A 23 -9.58 3.92 1.17
CA ARG A 23 -9.65 2.91 0.08
C ARG A 23 -10.52 3.30 -1.13
N LYS A 24 -11.44 4.25 -0.96
CA LYS A 24 -12.39 4.71 -1.99
C LYS A 24 -12.04 6.08 -2.58
N GLU A 25 -11.09 6.80 -2.00
CA GLU A 25 -10.68 8.11 -2.49
C GLU A 25 -9.75 7.97 -3.70
N TYR A 26 -8.81 7.03 -3.61
CA TYR A 26 -7.83 6.77 -4.67
C TYR A 26 -7.96 5.35 -5.23
N LYS A 27 -7.68 5.20 -6.53
CA LYS A 27 -7.71 3.90 -7.21
C LYS A 27 -6.54 2.99 -6.80
N TRP A 28 -5.39 3.58 -6.49
CA TRP A 28 -4.13 2.90 -6.26
C TRP A 28 -3.51 3.28 -4.92
N VAL A 29 -2.71 2.38 -4.36
CA VAL A 29 -1.88 2.62 -3.18
C VAL A 29 -0.45 2.18 -3.47
N VAL A 30 0.50 2.71 -2.71
CA VAL A 30 1.90 2.26 -2.74
C VAL A 30 1.96 0.77 -2.47
N LYS A 31 2.52 0.03 -3.43
CA LYS A 31 2.86 -1.36 -3.23
C LYS A 31 4.19 -1.43 -2.46
N PRO A 32 4.26 -2.12 -1.31
CA PRO A 32 5.50 -2.29 -0.58
C PRO A 32 6.50 -3.07 -1.44
N SER A 33 7.76 -2.65 -1.38
CA SER A 33 8.87 -3.43 -1.94
C SER A 33 9.00 -4.76 -1.21
N PRO A 34 9.45 -5.84 -1.90
CA PRO A 34 9.73 -7.10 -1.25
C PRO A 34 10.77 -6.89 -0.14
N GLY A 35 10.48 -7.40 1.04
CA GLY A 35 11.27 -7.17 2.25
C GLY A 35 10.99 -8.22 3.32
N PRO A 36 11.38 -7.96 4.59
CA PRO A 36 11.35 -8.96 5.65
C PRO A 36 9.93 -9.38 6.09
N HIS A 37 8.92 -8.53 5.87
CA HIS A 37 7.55 -8.79 6.31
C HIS A 37 6.63 -9.11 5.12
N PRO A 38 5.69 -10.06 5.27
CA PRO A 38 4.69 -10.35 4.25
C PRO A 38 3.66 -9.20 4.11
N LEU A 39 2.97 -9.13 2.97
CA LEU A 39 2.02 -8.05 2.66
C LEU A 39 0.94 -7.87 3.74
N GLU A 40 0.46 -8.98 4.30
CA GLU A 40 -0.59 -9.04 5.33
C GLU A 40 -0.13 -8.53 6.71
N ARG A 41 1.18 -8.29 6.91
CA ARG A 41 1.75 -7.83 8.18
C ARG A 41 2.78 -6.70 8.02
N CYS A 42 2.79 -6.04 6.87
CA CYS A 42 3.69 -4.92 6.59
C CYS A 42 2.89 -3.63 6.36
N LEU A 43 3.55 -2.49 6.56
CA LEU A 43 2.99 -1.18 6.26
C LEU A 43 4.03 -0.34 5.49
N PRO A 44 3.69 0.24 4.33
CA PRO A 44 4.62 1.07 3.57
C PRO A 44 5.00 2.33 4.35
N LEU A 45 6.27 2.73 4.27
CA LEU A 45 6.78 3.94 4.94
C LEU A 45 6.02 5.21 4.56
N LEU A 46 5.61 5.34 3.29
CA LEU A 46 4.81 6.49 2.85
C LEU A 46 3.48 6.60 3.62
N VAL A 47 2.78 5.47 3.82
CA VAL A 47 1.50 5.42 4.55
C VAL A 47 1.71 5.81 6.02
N LEU A 48 2.82 5.38 6.63
CA LEU A 48 3.17 5.79 8.00
C LEU A 48 3.38 7.31 8.10
N ILE A 49 4.18 7.89 7.22
CA ILE A 49 4.54 9.31 7.28
C ILE A 49 3.32 10.20 6.94
N ARG A 50 2.54 9.83 5.93
CA ARG A 50 1.40 10.61 5.45
C ARG A 50 0.15 10.42 6.30
N ASP A 51 -0.26 9.16 6.52
CA ASP A 51 -1.58 8.88 7.08
C ASP A 51 -1.56 8.72 8.61
N VAL A 52 -0.47 8.19 9.17
CA VAL A 52 -0.33 8.00 10.63
C VAL A 52 0.26 9.24 11.30
N PHE A 53 1.43 9.68 10.87
CA PHE A 53 2.13 10.82 11.49
C PHE A 53 1.70 12.18 10.94
N LYS A 54 1.07 12.21 9.76
CA LYS A 54 0.62 13.45 9.10
C LYS A 54 1.75 14.47 8.93
N HIS A 55 2.95 13.98 8.64
CA HIS A 55 4.13 14.81 8.37
C HIS A 55 4.31 15.14 6.88
N ALA A 56 3.53 14.49 6.02
CA ALA A 56 3.48 14.78 4.59
C ALA A 56 2.02 14.90 4.16
N GLU A 57 1.73 15.86 3.28
CA GLU A 57 0.41 16.05 2.67
C GLU A 57 0.30 15.38 1.29
N THR A 58 1.43 15.08 0.66
CA THR A 58 1.53 14.54 -0.70
C THR A 58 2.32 13.24 -0.73
N GLY A 59 2.07 12.40 -1.74
CA GLY A 59 2.77 11.12 -1.91
C GLY A 59 2.39 10.40 -3.20
#